data_AF-A0A2X0KGT1-F1
#
_entry.id   AF-A0A2X0KGT1-F1
#
_cell.length_a   1.000
_cell.length_b   1.000
_cell.length_c   1.000
_cell.angle_alpha   90.00
_cell.angle_beta   90.00
_cell.angle_gamma   90.00
#
_symmetry.space_group_name_H-M   'P 1'
#
loop_
_entity.id
_entity.type
_entity.pdbx_description
1 polymer ?
#
loop_
_entity_poly.entity_id
_entity_poly.type
_entity_poly.pdbx_seq_one_letter_code
_entity_poly.pdbx_strand_id
1 'polypeptide(L)'
;MNTESSRKFREATQRDPFVWPRPLMLSDLRALLGKGNREPSPGPDRWEKWTVTILGDQAMSFVLALLNYVLVHNYFDKLRDHYLLPMFKNRGLSSQLSNYRAVCFGNFLAVTAAGWFTRQAQAYAMKHHMIPETQVAVQSGVQQRDLTSFLANLEAWAFRAKTPIYGLVRDQKKGFDLLRPEAGYDAYHFFGFGPNAEAFDRARLAHGAFIVKTPYGLAEPFEVDGQMKQGDPPNPLRFSLAMAMVSYWLDEQAFEDPLLITTQNRARSNNHTQADELTLKITQVSAMDDTILLAKSERTLAAMTLYMEHFQEAYGAQTDWGTKTRAIIMGLGNQSDTPGTVQVATPHGRRQVTVDPAHVFLKTPFAAPDRQYTQLESIVRSIGFPSTPTRRLLLSALRRFIEQQLISRLRPRLALCPIRPDDALKLDQLIAMRIKEYYGWVFTPSAKWQE
;
A
#
# COMPACT_ATOMS: atom_id res chain seq x y z
N MET A 1 -18.49 15.96 3.89
CA MET A 1 -17.68 17.04 4.50
C MET A 1 -17.65 18.24 3.56
N ASN A 2 -17.98 19.45 4.02
CA ASN A 2 -17.93 20.68 3.20
C ASN A 2 -16.72 21.53 3.62
N THR A 3 -15.51 21.04 3.34
CA THR A 3 -14.24 21.68 3.70
C THR A 3 -13.76 22.63 2.60
N GLU A 4 -12.72 23.43 2.87
CA GLU A 4 -12.15 24.32 1.85
C GLU A 4 -11.59 23.51 0.68
N SER A 5 -10.88 22.40 0.95
CA SER A 5 -10.35 21.51 -0.08
C SER A 5 -11.46 20.86 -0.90
N SER A 6 -12.54 20.38 -0.25
CA SER A 6 -13.67 19.82 -0.99
C SER A 6 -14.29 20.83 -1.96
N ARG A 7 -14.40 22.09 -1.55
CA ARG A 7 -14.87 23.16 -2.44
C ARG A 7 -13.90 23.38 -3.60
N LYS A 8 -12.59 23.49 -3.34
CA LYS A 8 -11.55 23.66 -4.38
C LYS A 8 -11.58 22.53 -5.40
N PHE A 9 -11.68 21.27 -4.95
CA PHE A 9 -11.77 20.12 -5.85
C PHE A 9 -13.05 20.17 -6.69
N ARG A 10 -14.20 20.48 -6.09
CA ARG A 10 -15.46 20.59 -6.85
C ARG A 10 -15.45 21.72 -7.85
N GLU A 11 -14.90 22.88 -7.51
CA GLU A 11 -14.74 24.00 -8.46
C GLU A 11 -13.78 23.64 -9.61
N ALA A 12 -12.68 22.95 -9.33
CA ALA A 12 -11.74 22.49 -10.36
C ALA A 12 -12.37 21.45 -11.28
N THR A 13 -13.09 20.47 -10.73
CA THR A 13 -13.77 19.41 -11.49
C THR A 13 -15.02 19.89 -12.21
N GLN A 14 -15.64 21.01 -11.80
CA GLN A 14 -16.66 21.67 -12.62
C GLN A 14 -16.08 22.23 -13.93
N ARG A 15 -14.82 22.71 -13.91
CA ARG A 15 -14.14 23.23 -15.10
C ARG A 15 -13.60 22.12 -16.01
N ASP A 16 -13.28 20.98 -15.42
CA ASP A 16 -12.74 19.81 -16.11
C ASP A 16 -13.36 18.53 -15.53
N PRO A 17 -14.60 18.18 -15.94
CA PRO A 17 -15.37 17.10 -15.31
C PRO A 17 -14.87 15.71 -15.66
N PHE A 18 -14.98 14.79 -14.71
CA PHE A 18 -14.76 13.37 -14.96
C PHE A 18 -15.87 12.82 -15.87
N VAL A 19 -15.50 12.48 -17.10
CA VAL A 19 -16.45 11.92 -18.06
C VAL A 19 -16.53 10.40 -17.89
N TRP A 20 -17.69 9.92 -17.43
CA TRP A 20 -18.03 8.50 -17.32
C TRP A 20 -19.52 8.26 -17.66
N PRO A 21 -19.87 7.15 -18.36
CA PRO A 21 -19.01 6.09 -18.88
C PRO A 21 -18.18 6.49 -20.10
N ARG A 22 -17.09 5.77 -20.35
CA ARG A 22 -16.29 5.87 -21.58
C ARG A 22 -16.23 4.49 -22.26
N PRO A 23 -16.77 4.33 -23.47
CA PRO A 23 -16.60 3.09 -24.22
C PRO A 23 -15.12 2.78 -24.48
N LEU A 24 -14.78 1.50 -24.47
CA LEU A 24 -13.49 0.99 -24.89
C LEU A 24 -13.39 0.96 -26.42
N MET A 25 -12.20 1.27 -26.94
CA MET A 25 -11.79 0.87 -28.28
C MET A 25 -11.05 -0.47 -28.23
N LEU A 26 -10.90 -1.12 -29.38
CA LEU A 26 -10.17 -2.40 -29.49
C LEU A 26 -8.72 -2.27 -29.01
N SER A 27 -8.05 -1.17 -29.33
CA SER A 27 -6.70 -0.84 -28.86
C SER A 27 -6.64 -0.69 -27.34
N ASP A 28 -7.64 -0.02 -26.74
CA ASP A 28 -7.73 0.13 -25.28
C ASP A 28 -7.89 -1.21 -24.58
N LEU A 29 -8.76 -2.07 -25.12
CA LEU A 29 -8.98 -3.41 -24.59
C LEU A 29 -7.69 -4.24 -24.64
N ARG A 30 -6.98 -4.26 -25.77
CA ARG A 30 -5.69 -4.96 -25.88
C ARG A 30 -4.66 -4.41 -24.88
N ALA A 31 -4.58 -3.09 -24.74
CA ALA A 31 -3.68 -2.46 -23.77
C ALA A 31 -4.07 -2.79 -22.32
N LEU A 32 -5.37 -2.87 -22.01
CA LEU A 32 -5.88 -3.22 -20.69
C LEU A 32 -5.56 -4.68 -20.35
N LEU A 33 -5.78 -5.60 -21.28
CA LEU A 33 -5.47 -7.02 -21.10
C LEU A 33 -3.96 -7.29 -20.96
N GLY A 34 -3.11 -6.47 -21.59
CA GLY A 34 -1.66 -6.56 -21.43
C GLY A 34 -1.12 -6.19 -20.05
N LYS A 35 -1.92 -5.56 -19.18
CA LYS A 35 -1.50 -5.14 -17.82
C LYS A 35 -1.78 -6.20 -16.75
N GLY A 36 -1.02 -6.16 -15.66
CA GLY A 36 -1.24 -7.03 -14.49
C GLY A 36 -0.80 -8.48 -14.72
N ASN A 37 -1.36 -9.41 -13.94
CA ASN A 37 -1.08 -10.84 -14.11
C ASN A 37 -1.56 -11.31 -15.50
N ARG A 38 -0.71 -12.03 -16.23
CA ARG A 38 -1.04 -12.60 -17.54
C ARG A 38 -1.99 -13.79 -17.43
N GLU A 39 -1.84 -14.57 -16.37
CA GLU A 39 -2.57 -15.81 -16.11
C GLU A 39 -3.18 -15.77 -14.68
N PRO A 40 -4.11 -14.85 -14.40
CA PRO A 40 -4.86 -14.86 -13.15
C PRO A 40 -5.82 -16.07 -13.14
N SER A 41 -6.06 -16.64 -11.96
CA SER A 41 -7.12 -17.65 -11.83
C SER A 41 -8.48 -17.05 -12.21
N PRO A 42 -9.33 -17.79 -12.95
CA PRO A 42 -10.59 -17.27 -13.44
C PRO A 42 -11.64 -17.18 -12.32
N GLY A 43 -12.61 -16.28 -12.54
CA GLY A 43 -13.82 -16.17 -11.74
C GLY A 43 -14.87 -17.24 -12.07
N PRO A 44 -16.10 -17.09 -11.56
CA PRO A 44 -17.20 -18.04 -11.79
C PRO A 44 -17.55 -18.30 -13.26
N ASP A 45 -17.34 -17.32 -14.14
CA ASP A 45 -17.52 -17.45 -15.59
C ASP A 45 -16.49 -18.36 -16.27
N ARG A 46 -15.39 -18.71 -15.57
CA ARG A 46 -14.29 -19.55 -16.06
C ARG A 46 -13.54 -18.97 -17.26
N TRP A 47 -13.69 -17.67 -17.51
CA TRP A 47 -12.98 -17.02 -18.61
C TRP A 47 -11.52 -16.78 -18.23
N GLU A 48 -10.65 -17.51 -18.89
CA GLU A 48 -9.19 -17.39 -18.74
C GLU A 48 -8.69 -16.17 -19.51
N LYS A 49 -8.09 -15.21 -18.80
CA LYS A 49 -7.60 -13.95 -19.40
C LYS A 49 -6.61 -14.21 -20.54
N TRP A 50 -5.71 -15.16 -20.38
CA TRP A 50 -4.69 -15.48 -21.39
C TRP A 50 -5.34 -15.97 -22.68
N THR A 51 -6.42 -16.75 -22.61
CA THR A 51 -7.19 -17.19 -23.79
C THR A 51 -7.83 -16.01 -24.51
N VAL A 52 -8.39 -15.04 -23.76
CA VAL A 52 -8.96 -13.84 -24.36
C VAL A 52 -7.88 -13.00 -25.05
N THR A 53 -6.68 -12.88 -24.46
CA THR A 53 -5.60 -12.05 -25.01
C THR A 53 -5.10 -12.49 -26.40
N ILE A 54 -5.22 -13.80 -26.72
CA ILE A 54 -4.76 -14.36 -27.99
C ILE A 54 -5.84 -14.38 -29.08
N LEU A 55 -7.06 -13.89 -28.78
CA LEU A 55 -8.12 -13.83 -29.77
C LEU A 55 -7.75 -12.90 -30.94
N GLY A 56 -8.14 -13.33 -32.15
CA GLY A 56 -8.13 -12.48 -33.34
C GLY A 56 -9.13 -11.33 -33.22
N ASP A 57 -8.95 -10.28 -34.03
CA ASP A 57 -9.71 -9.03 -33.91
C ASP A 57 -11.22 -9.21 -34.04
N GLN A 58 -11.69 -10.13 -34.90
CA GLN A 58 -13.11 -10.43 -35.03
C GLN A 58 -13.70 -10.98 -33.73
N ALA A 59 -13.06 -11.97 -33.12
CA ALA A 59 -13.51 -12.56 -31.85
C ALA A 59 -13.39 -11.56 -30.69
N MET A 60 -12.29 -10.81 -30.64
CA MET A 60 -12.08 -9.75 -29.65
C MET A 60 -13.15 -8.65 -29.75
N SER A 61 -13.65 -8.35 -30.95
CA SER A 61 -14.71 -7.35 -31.15
C SER A 61 -16.03 -7.74 -30.47
N PHE A 62 -16.34 -9.04 -30.38
CA PHE A 62 -17.50 -9.50 -29.61
C PHE A 62 -17.30 -9.29 -28.10
N VAL A 63 -16.11 -9.61 -27.58
CA VAL A 63 -15.76 -9.34 -26.16
C VAL A 63 -15.84 -7.84 -25.86
N LEU A 64 -15.33 -7.01 -26.78
CA LEU A 64 -15.40 -5.56 -26.69
C LEU A 64 -16.85 -5.06 -26.65
N ALA A 65 -17.73 -5.58 -27.50
CA ALA A 65 -19.15 -5.21 -27.51
C ALA A 65 -19.83 -5.56 -26.17
N LEU A 66 -19.54 -6.74 -25.61
CA LEU A 66 -20.05 -7.14 -24.29
C LEU A 66 -19.53 -6.22 -23.18
N LEU A 67 -18.24 -5.89 -23.19
CA LEU A 67 -17.65 -4.97 -22.21
C LEU A 67 -18.27 -3.57 -22.32
N ASN A 68 -18.45 -3.05 -23.53
CA ASN A 68 -19.08 -1.75 -23.74
C ASN A 68 -20.55 -1.74 -23.29
N TYR A 69 -21.26 -2.84 -23.48
CA TYR A 69 -22.61 -2.99 -22.93
C TYR A 69 -22.59 -2.92 -21.39
N VAL A 70 -21.69 -3.65 -20.73
CA VAL A 70 -21.51 -3.60 -19.27
C VAL A 70 -21.21 -2.18 -18.79
N LEU A 71 -20.29 -1.48 -19.47
CA LEU A 71 -19.85 -0.13 -19.11
C LEU A 71 -20.94 0.93 -19.29
N VAL A 72 -21.67 0.90 -20.41
CA VAL A 72 -22.68 1.92 -20.74
C VAL A 72 -23.95 1.73 -19.92
N HIS A 73 -24.32 0.48 -19.61
CA HIS A 73 -25.58 0.17 -18.93
C HIS A 73 -25.41 -0.18 -17.44
N ASN A 74 -24.19 -0.12 -16.89
CA ASN A 74 -23.89 -0.62 -15.55
C ASN A 74 -24.38 -2.06 -15.33
N TYR A 75 -24.32 -2.90 -16.36
CA TYR A 75 -24.92 -4.23 -16.36
C TYR A 75 -24.03 -5.22 -15.60
N PHE A 76 -24.33 -5.43 -14.32
CA PHE A 76 -23.57 -6.34 -13.46
C PHE A 76 -24.36 -7.54 -12.94
N ASP A 77 -25.67 -7.63 -13.17
CA ASP A 77 -26.55 -8.62 -12.51
C ASP A 77 -26.08 -10.07 -12.59
N LYS A 78 -25.50 -10.48 -13.71
CA LYS A 78 -24.95 -11.84 -13.91
C LYS A 78 -23.43 -11.95 -13.73
N LEU A 79 -22.80 -10.85 -13.33
CA LEU A 79 -21.35 -10.71 -13.28
C LEU A 79 -20.82 -10.44 -11.85
N ARG A 80 -21.70 -10.33 -10.85
CA ARG A 80 -21.33 -9.99 -9.46
C ARG A 80 -20.79 -11.15 -8.64
N ASP A 81 -20.84 -12.37 -9.16
CA ASP A 81 -20.42 -13.55 -8.41
C ASP A 81 -18.91 -13.63 -8.32
N HIS A 82 -18.42 -14.12 -7.18
CA HIS A 82 -17.00 -14.22 -6.88
C HIS A 82 -16.66 -15.59 -6.30
N TYR A 83 -15.50 -16.11 -6.69
CA TYR A 83 -14.82 -17.12 -5.89
C TYR A 83 -14.01 -16.46 -4.79
N LEU A 84 -14.08 -17.01 -3.57
CA LEU A 84 -13.27 -16.58 -2.43
C LEU A 84 -12.25 -17.66 -2.10
N LEU A 85 -10.97 -17.30 -2.10
CA LEU A 85 -9.89 -18.17 -1.66
C LEU A 85 -9.29 -17.66 -0.34
N PRO A 86 -9.40 -18.41 0.76
CA PRO A 86 -8.76 -18.03 2.02
C PRO A 86 -7.25 -18.31 1.96
N MET A 87 -6.44 -17.25 2.07
CA MET A 87 -4.98 -17.36 2.21
C MET A 87 -4.57 -17.16 3.67
N PHE A 88 -4.06 -18.20 4.32
CA PHE A 88 -3.66 -18.13 5.73
C PHE A 88 -2.35 -17.37 5.92
N LYS A 89 -2.30 -16.47 6.91
CA LYS A 89 -1.10 -15.67 7.20
C LYS A 89 -0.10 -16.47 8.02
N ASN A 90 1.19 -16.30 7.73
CA ASN A 90 2.35 -16.68 8.57
C ASN A 90 2.34 -18.09 9.18
N ARG A 91 1.83 -19.12 8.48
CA ARG A 91 1.69 -20.48 9.03
C ARG A 91 0.88 -20.57 10.33
N GLY A 92 0.10 -19.55 10.69
CA GLY A 92 -0.80 -19.65 11.83
C GLY A 92 -1.88 -20.71 11.57
N LEU A 93 -2.59 -21.11 12.62
CA LEU A 93 -3.55 -22.20 12.55
C LEU A 93 -4.66 -21.88 11.54
N SER A 94 -4.93 -22.83 10.64
CA SER A 94 -6.02 -22.73 9.65
C SER A 94 -7.41 -22.78 10.30
N SER A 95 -7.50 -23.31 11.53
CA SER A 95 -8.73 -23.31 12.33
C SER A 95 -9.06 -21.93 12.92
N GLN A 96 -8.12 -20.98 12.93
CA GLN A 96 -8.38 -19.65 13.44
C GLN A 96 -9.01 -18.77 12.35
N LEU A 97 -10.32 -18.52 12.46
CA LEU A 97 -11.09 -17.72 11.50
C LEU A 97 -10.61 -16.27 11.37
N SER A 98 -9.83 -15.73 12.30
CA SER A 98 -9.23 -14.40 12.15
C SER A 98 -7.91 -14.42 11.36
N ASN A 99 -7.33 -15.59 11.11
CA ASN A 99 -6.00 -15.77 10.52
C ASN A 99 -6.03 -16.08 9.01
N TYR A 100 -6.92 -15.43 8.26
CA TYR A 100 -6.91 -15.55 6.81
C TYR A 100 -7.01 -14.18 6.13
N ARG A 101 -6.67 -14.20 4.85
CA ARG A 101 -6.84 -13.11 3.91
C ARG A 101 -7.74 -13.62 2.79
N ALA A 102 -8.96 -13.10 2.69
CA ALA A 102 -9.88 -13.45 1.62
C ALA A 102 -9.36 -12.83 0.32
N VAL A 103 -9.09 -13.64 -0.71
CA VAL A 103 -8.84 -13.12 -2.06
C VAL A 103 -10.01 -13.50 -2.95
N CYS A 104 -10.57 -12.50 -3.63
CA CYS A 104 -11.73 -12.66 -4.48
C CYS A 104 -11.32 -12.74 -5.95
N PHE A 105 -11.91 -13.69 -6.68
CA PHE A 105 -11.80 -13.81 -8.13
C PHE A 105 -13.18 -13.55 -8.73
N GLY A 106 -13.35 -12.38 -9.34
CA GLY A 106 -14.58 -12.01 -10.03
C GLY A 106 -14.60 -12.44 -11.49
N ASN A 107 -15.78 -12.38 -12.09
CA ASN A 107 -15.97 -12.65 -13.52
C ASN A 107 -15.10 -11.73 -14.39
N PHE A 108 -14.56 -12.27 -15.48
CA PHE A 108 -13.66 -11.59 -16.40
C PHE A 108 -14.24 -10.28 -16.91
N LEU A 109 -15.50 -10.26 -17.36
CA LEU A 109 -16.13 -9.04 -17.87
C LEU A 109 -16.26 -7.95 -16.79
N ALA A 110 -16.65 -8.33 -15.57
CA ALA A 110 -16.78 -7.39 -14.46
C ALA A 110 -15.41 -6.83 -14.02
N VAL A 111 -14.40 -7.69 -13.86
CA VAL A 111 -13.05 -7.28 -13.46
C VAL A 111 -12.41 -6.41 -14.54
N THR A 112 -12.64 -6.72 -15.82
CA THR A 112 -12.10 -5.93 -16.94
C THR A 112 -12.80 -4.56 -17.04
N ALA A 113 -14.13 -4.51 -16.91
CA ALA A 113 -14.87 -3.24 -16.86
C ALA A 113 -14.43 -2.37 -15.67
N ALA A 114 -14.28 -2.97 -14.49
CA ALA A 114 -13.76 -2.30 -13.30
C ALA A 114 -12.32 -1.81 -13.50
N GLY A 115 -11.46 -2.60 -14.15
CA GLY A 115 -10.10 -2.20 -14.50
C GLY A 115 -10.05 -1.01 -15.46
N TRP A 116 -11.00 -0.92 -16.40
CA TRP A 116 -11.12 0.25 -17.27
C TRP A 116 -11.54 1.50 -16.49
N PHE A 117 -12.54 1.39 -15.62
CA PHE A 117 -12.93 2.46 -14.72
C PHE A 117 -11.75 2.94 -13.88
N THR A 118 -11.04 2.02 -13.21
CA THR A 118 -9.88 2.35 -12.38
C THR A 118 -8.81 3.09 -13.17
N ARG A 119 -8.50 2.65 -14.40
CA ARG A 119 -7.50 3.32 -15.24
C ARG A 119 -7.88 4.78 -15.53
N GLN A 120 -9.13 5.04 -15.87
CA GLN A 120 -9.62 6.40 -16.16
C GLN A 120 -9.68 7.25 -14.88
N ALA A 121 -10.25 6.70 -13.81
CA ALA A 121 -10.41 7.37 -12.52
C ALA A 121 -9.05 7.70 -11.87
N GLN A 122 -8.08 6.78 -11.95
CA GLN A 122 -6.73 7.00 -11.43
C GLN A 122 -6.00 8.11 -12.22
N ALA A 123 -6.07 8.07 -13.55
CA ALA A 123 -5.45 9.12 -14.37
C ALA A 123 -6.05 10.50 -14.07
N TYR A 124 -7.37 10.57 -13.88
CA TYR A 124 -8.07 11.78 -13.47
C TYR A 124 -7.67 12.23 -12.06
N ALA A 125 -7.67 11.33 -11.08
CA ALA A 125 -7.26 11.64 -9.71
C ALA A 125 -5.83 12.19 -9.64
N MET A 126 -4.92 11.63 -10.43
CA MET A 126 -3.54 12.12 -10.54
C MET A 126 -3.46 13.49 -11.19
N LYS A 127 -4.17 13.72 -12.30
CA LYS A 127 -4.21 15.02 -13.00
C LYS A 127 -4.65 16.16 -12.08
N HIS A 128 -5.59 15.89 -11.18
CA HIS A 128 -6.17 16.88 -10.26
C HIS A 128 -5.54 16.86 -8.86
N HIS A 129 -4.44 16.12 -8.64
CA HIS A 129 -3.77 16.00 -7.35
C HIS A 129 -4.72 15.60 -6.21
N MET A 130 -5.69 14.72 -6.48
CA MET A 130 -6.70 14.29 -5.50
C MET A 130 -6.11 13.36 -4.43
N ILE A 131 -4.99 12.71 -4.72
CA ILE A 131 -4.23 11.93 -3.75
C ILE A 131 -3.05 12.79 -3.29
N PRO A 132 -2.86 13.02 -1.97
CA PRO A 132 -1.74 13.79 -1.45
C PRO A 132 -0.40 13.22 -1.92
N GLU A 133 0.58 14.08 -2.20
CA GLU A 133 1.91 13.67 -2.66
C GLU A 133 2.65 12.76 -1.65
N THR A 134 2.26 12.85 -0.37
CA THR A 134 2.79 12.00 0.70
C THR A 134 2.14 10.61 0.78
N GLN A 135 1.19 10.27 -0.11
CA GLN A 135 0.60 8.94 -0.28
C GLN A 135 1.16 8.27 -1.53
N VAL A 136 2.11 7.35 -1.38
CA VAL A 136 2.77 6.72 -2.54
C VAL A 136 1.94 5.62 -3.21
N ALA A 137 0.89 5.14 -2.55
CA ALA A 137 0.02 4.13 -3.15
C ALA A 137 -0.81 4.73 -4.30
N VAL A 138 -1.16 3.90 -5.28
CA VAL A 138 -1.99 4.24 -6.46
C VAL A 138 -1.51 5.41 -7.31
N GLN A 139 -0.31 5.92 -7.08
CA GLN A 139 0.30 6.93 -7.91
C GLN A 139 1.28 6.30 -8.90
N SER A 140 1.31 6.81 -10.12
CA SER A 140 2.28 6.37 -11.13
C SER A 140 3.60 7.10 -10.98
N GLY A 141 4.72 6.41 -11.22
CA GLY A 141 6.06 7.00 -11.16
C GLY A 141 6.68 7.10 -9.76
N VAL A 142 5.94 6.80 -8.70
CA VAL A 142 6.44 6.79 -7.32
C VAL A 142 6.61 5.36 -6.78
N GLN A 143 7.51 5.20 -5.83
CA GLN A 143 7.84 3.95 -5.19
C GLN A 143 7.88 4.11 -3.67
N GLN A 144 7.69 3.01 -2.94
CA GLN A 144 7.77 3.02 -1.47
C GLN A 144 9.12 3.53 -0.94
N ARG A 145 10.20 3.38 -1.72
CA ARG A 145 11.54 3.90 -1.37
C ARG A 145 11.59 5.42 -1.32
N ASP A 146 10.75 6.10 -2.13
CA ASP A 146 10.74 7.56 -2.18
C ASP A 146 10.18 8.09 -0.85
N LEU A 147 9.23 7.36 -0.26
CA LEU A 147 8.67 7.63 1.07
C LEU A 147 9.68 7.40 2.20
N THR A 148 10.42 6.29 2.18
CA THR A 148 11.46 6.04 3.20
C THR A 148 12.62 7.01 3.06
N SER A 149 13.01 7.38 1.85
CA SER A 149 14.00 8.42 1.60
C SER A 149 13.53 9.80 2.10
N PHE A 150 12.26 10.15 1.87
CA PHE A 150 11.67 11.36 2.42
C PHE A 150 11.72 11.38 3.95
N LEU A 151 11.34 10.28 4.61
CA LEU A 151 11.41 10.15 6.07
C LEU A 151 12.84 10.26 6.61
N ALA A 152 13.83 9.68 5.94
CA ALA A 152 15.23 9.82 6.31
C ALA A 152 15.71 11.28 6.22
N ASN A 153 15.31 12.00 5.16
CA ASN A 153 15.62 13.42 5.00
C ASN A 153 14.91 14.28 6.05
N LEU A 154 13.68 13.93 6.42
CA LEU A 154 12.91 14.59 7.48
C LEU A 154 13.59 14.42 8.84
N GLU A 155 14.08 13.22 9.16
CA GLU A 155 14.86 12.97 10.39
C GLU A 155 16.17 13.78 10.40
N ALA A 156 16.90 13.81 9.28
CA ALA A 156 18.11 14.62 9.15
C ALA A 156 17.83 16.13 9.25
N TRP A 157 16.66 16.58 8.77
CA TRP A 157 16.21 17.96 8.97
C TRP A 157 15.90 18.22 10.44
N ALA A 158 15.15 17.34 11.11
CA ALA A 158 14.75 17.49 12.50
C ALA A 158 15.97 17.66 13.42
N PHE A 159 17.00 16.83 13.22
CA PHE A 159 18.26 16.91 13.94
C PHE A 159 18.98 18.25 13.69
N ARG A 160 19.12 18.66 12.43
CA ARG A 160 19.82 19.92 12.06
C ARG A 160 19.07 21.17 12.52
N ALA A 161 17.75 21.15 12.47
CA ALA A 161 16.88 22.24 12.92
C ALA A 161 16.69 22.23 14.44
N LYS A 162 17.23 21.23 15.16
CA LYS A 162 17.02 21.02 16.60
C LYS A 162 15.53 21.06 16.97
N THR A 163 14.70 20.51 16.10
CA THR A 163 13.25 20.50 16.24
C THR A 163 12.80 19.05 16.35
N PRO A 164 12.25 18.61 17.49
CA PRO A 164 11.74 17.26 17.61
C PRO A 164 10.54 17.07 16.69
N ILE A 165 10.40 15.86 16.14
CA ILE A 165 9.21 15.43 15.40
C ILE A 165 8.65 14.18 16.08
N TYR A 166 7.40 14.26 16.48
CA TYR A 166 6.66 13.17 17.08
C TYR A 166 5.83 12.49 16.00
N GLY A 167 6.02 11.19 15.85
CA GLY A 167 5.33 10.38 14.86
C GLY A 167 4.51 9.26 15.48
N LEU A 168 3.32 9.00 14.93
CA LEU A 168 2.53 7.82 15.24
C LEU A 168 2.41 6.95 13.99
N VAL A 169 3.14 5.84 13.96
CA VAL A 169 3.03 4.79 12.95
C VAL A 169 1.77 3.98 13.23
N ARG A 170 0.85 3.94 12.26
CA ARG A 170 -0.47 3.32 12.34
C ARG A 170 -0.60 2.24 11.28
N ASP A 171 -1.23 1.13 11.66
CA ASP A 171 -1.68 0.05 10.78
C ASP A 171 -3.18 -0.12 10.96
N GLN A 172 -3.94 -0.21 9.87
CA GLN A 172 -5.38 -0.44 9.95
C GLN A 172 -5.70 -1.93 9.98
N LYS A 173 -6.60 -2.31 10.89
CA LYS A 173 -7.13 -3.68 10.95
C LYS A 173 -7.92 -3.96 9.68
N LYS A 174 -7.42 -4.91 8.87
CA LYS A 174 -8.11 -5.41 7.68
C LYS A 174 -8.68 -4.26 6.82
N GLY A 175 -7.81 -3.34 6.38
CA GLY A 175 -8.23 -2.06 5.77
C GLY A 175 -9.30 -2.14 4.67
N PHE A 176 -9.32 -3.19 3.83
CA PHE A 176 -10.38 -3.39 2.83
C PHE A 176 -11.65 -4.07 3.39
N ASP A 177 -11.54 -4.89 4.42
CA ASP A 177 -12.68 -5.67 4.93
C ASP A 177 -13.54 -4.85 5.90
N LEU A 178 -12.97 -3.84 6.57
CA LEU A 178 -13.70 -3.02 7.55
C LEU A 178 -14.14 -1.66 7.00
N LEU A 179 -13.53 -1.18 5.91
CA LEU A 179 -13.90 0.09 5.33
C LEU A 179 -15.25 -0.03 4.64
N ARG A 180 -16.24 0.67 5.19
CA ARG A 180 -17.60 0.69 4.65
C ARG A 180 -17.66 1.32 3.26
N PRO A 181 -18.62 0.92 2.41
CA PRO A 181 -18.76 1.48 1.07
C PRO A 181 -18.97 2.99 1.06
N GLU A 182 -19.67 3.55 2.04
CA GLU A 182 -19.96 4.98 2.12
C GLU A 182 -18.69 5.84 1.99
N ALA A 183 -17.56 5.37 2.52
CA ALA A 183 -16.28 6.07 2.41
C ALA A 183 -15.86 6.37 0.96
N GLY A 184 -16.16 5.46 0.02
CA GLY A 184 -15.86 5.69 -1.39
C GLY A 184 -16.86 6.59 -2.09
N TYR A 185 -18.14 6.52 -1.72
CA TYR A 185 -19.17 7.39 -2.28
C TYR A 185 -18.96 8.84 -1.83
N ASP A 186 -18.68 9.03 -0.54
CA ASP A 186 -18.30 10.32 0.01
C ASP A 186 -17.01 10.85 -0.60
N ALA A 187 -16.05 9.98 -0.94
CA ALA A 187 -14.87 10.39 -1.69
C ALA A 187 -15.23 10.91 -3.10
N TYR A 188 -16.11 10.22 -3.83
CA TYR A 188 -16.57 10.70 -5.15
C TYR A 188 -17.25 12.07 -5.05
N HIS A 189 -18.03 12.31 -4.00
CA HIS A 189 -18.64 13.62 -3.74
C HIS A 189 -17.61 14.67 -3.34
N PHE A 190 -16.65 14.33 -2.46
CA PHE A 190 -15.61 15.23 -1.98
C PHE A 190 -14.75 15.74 -3.13
N PHE A 191 -14.37 14.85 -4.05
CA PHE A 191 -13.49 15.16 -5.17
C PHE A 191 -14.21 15.52 -6.49
N GLY A 192 -15.52 15.32 -6.59
CA GLY A 192 -16.30 15.72 -7.77
C GLY A 192 -16.24 14.75 -8.97
N PHE A 193 -16.28 13.44 -8.74
CA PHE A 193 -16.30 12.43 -9.82
C PHE A 193 -17.65 12.33 -10.56
N GLY A 194 -18.71 12.95 -10.04
CA GLY A 194 -20.05 12.93 -10.62
C GLY A 194 -20.86 11.66 -10.34
N PRO A 195 -22.19 11.69 -10.57
CA PRO A 195 -23.11 10.63 -10.15
C PRO A 195 -22.92 9.32 -10.93
N ASN A 196 -22.44 9.37 -12.18
CA ASN A 196 -22.26 8.17 -12.99
C ASN A 196 -21.14 7.26 -12.46
N ALA A 197 -20.08 7.83 -11.88
CA ALA A 197 -19.00 7.05 -11.27
C ALA A 197 -19.51 6.29 -10.04
N GLU A 198 -20.29 6.95 -9.20
CA GLU A 198 -20.94 6.33 -8.05
C GLU A 198 -21.94 5.24 -8.48
N ALA A 199 -22.79 5.53 -9.47
CA ALA A 199 -23.77 4.57 -9.99
C ALA A 199 -23.10 3.29 -10.53
N PHE A 200 -21.99 3.43 -11.25
CA PHE A 200 -21.20 2.29 -11.72
C PHE A 200 -20.67 1.44 -10.56
N ASP A 201 -20.12 2.09 -9.54
CA ASP A 201 -19.52 1.39 -8.40
C ASP A 201 -20.58 0.70 -7.52
N ARG A 202 -21.73 1.37 -7.30
CA ARG A 202 -22.91 0.77 -6.63
C ARG A 202 -23.41 -0.46 -7.39
N ALA A 203 -23.61 -0.33 -8.71
CA ALA A 203 -24.11 -1.41 -9.53
C ALA A 203 -23.20 -2.63 -9.51
N ARG A 204 -21.88 -2.45 -9.42
CA ARG A 204 -20.89 -3.53 -9.38
C ARG A 204 -20.79 -4.23 -8.01
N LEU A 205 -21.04 -3.49 -6.94
CA LEU A 205 -20.90 -3.99 -5.56
C LEU A 205 -22.21 -4.47 -4.93
N ALA A 206 -23.35 -4.20 -5.56
CA ALA A 206 -24.65 -4.69 -5.11
C ALA A 206 -24.66 -6.22 -4.97
N HIS A 207 -25.40 -6.76 -4.01
CA HIS A 207 -25.88 -8.16 -3.91
C HIS A 207 -25.19 -9.18 -4.85
N GLY A 208 -24.02 -9.69 -4.46
CA GLY A 208 -23.27 -10.69 -5.22
C GLY A 208 -23.11 -12.00 -4.44
N ALA A 209 -23.13 -13.14 -5.14
CA ALA A 209 -22.88 -14.44 -4.50
C ALA A 209 -21.37 -14.71 -4.36
N PHE A 210 -20.95 -15.08 -3.16
CA PHE A 210 -19.57 -15.42 -2.83
C PHE A 210 -19.47 -16.90 -2.52
N ILE A 211 -18.58 -17.58 -3.23
CA ILE A 211 -18.41 -19.03 -3.17
C ILE A 211 -17.01 -19.35 -2.69
N VAL A 212 -16.89 -19.96 -1.51
CA VAL A 212 -15.58 -20.33 -0.95
C VAL A 212 -15.00 -21.51 -1.72
N LYS A 213 -13.78 -21.35 -2.25
CA LYS A 213 -12.98 -22.44 -2.82
C LYS A 213 -12.27 -23.18 -1.69
N THR A 214 -12.63 -24.45 -1.52
CA THR A 214 -12.00 -25.37 -0.56
C THR A 214 -11.23 -26.47 -1.30
N PRO A 215 -10.31 -27.19 -0.62
CA PRO A 215 -9.68 -28.38 -1.19
C PRO A 215 -10.67 -29.49 -1.59
N TYR A 216 -11.89 -29.47 -1.05
CA TYR A 216 -12.91 -30.50 -1.26
C TYR A 216 -13.98 -30.08 -2.28
N GLY A 217 -13.85 -28.89 -2.87
CA GLY A 217 -14.84 -28.33 -3.79
C GLY A 217 -15.31 -26.93 -3.41
N LEU A 218 -16.40 -26.51 -4.03
CA LEU A 218 -17.03 -25.22 -3.78
C LEU A 218 -18.01 -25.34 -2.62
N ALA A 219 -17.95 -24.39 -1.69
CA ALA A 219 -18.94 -24.27 -0.62
C ALA A 219 -20.28 -23.70 -1.15
N GLU A 220 -21.31 -23.73 -0.32
CA GLU A 220 -22.56 -23.02 -0.61
C GLU A 220 -22.31 -21.50 -0.73
N PRO A 221 -22.96 -20.83 -1.71
CA PRO A 221 -22.82 -19.40 -1.88
C PRO A 221 -23.45 -18.65 -0.69
N PHE A 222 -22.82 -17.55 -0.30
CA PHE A 222 -23.42 -16.57 0.60
C PHE A 222 -23.42 -15.19 -0.05
N GLU A 223 -24.39 -14.36 0.30
CA GLU A 223 -24.55 -13.04 -0.30
C GLU A 223 -23.70 -11.99 0.41
N VAL A 224 -23.11 -11.09 -0.38
CA VAL A 224 -22.39 -9.90 0.11
C VAL A 224 -22.87 -8.69 -0.65
N ASP A 225 -23.10 -7.59 0.07
CA ASP A 225 -23.55 -6.32 -0.49
C ASP A 225 -22.60 -5.18 -0.08
N GLY A 226 -22.21 -4.34 -1.05
CA GLY A 226 -21.43 -3.12 -0.85
C GLY A 226 -19.96 -3.29 -0.44
N GLN A 227 -19.53 -4.49 -0.02
CA GLN A 227 -18.20 -4.70 0.56
C GLN A 227 -17.06 -4.56 -0.47
N MET A 228 -15.96 -3.89 -0.09
CA MET A 228 -14.74 -3.90 -0.89
C MET A 228 -14.13 -5.30 -0.94
N LYS A 229 -13.73 -5.72 -2.13
CA LYS A 229 -13.25 -7.08 -2.42
C LYS A 229 -11.74 -7.05 -2.61
N GLN A 230 -11.01 -7.92 -1.94
CA GLN A 230 -9.58 -7.96 -2.17
C GLN A 230 -9.25 -8.64 -3.50
N GLY A 231 -8.48 -7.95 -4.35
CA GLY A 231 -8.15 -8.40 -5.71
C GLY A 231 -8.97 -7.69 -6.79
N ASP A 232 -9.95 -6.88 -6.40
CA ASP A 232 -10.79 -6.11 -7.30
C ASP A 232 -10.14 -4.75 -7.65
N PRO A 233 -10.03 -4.39 -8.94
CA PRO A 233 -9.20 -3.26 -9.39
C PRO A 233 -9.48 -1.87 -8.78
N PRO A 234 -10.73 -1.45 -8.51
CA PRO A 234 -11.01 -0.10 -8.01
C PRO A 234 -10.65 0.13 -6.55
N ASN A 235 -10.61 -0.92 -5.73
CA ASN A 235 -10.55 -0.79 -4.26
C ASN A 235 -9.28 -0.10 -3.74
N PRO A 236 -8.07 -0.36 -4.29
CA PRO A 236 -6.89 0.43 -4.02
C PRO A 236 -7.12 1.94 -4.15
N LEU A 237 -7.68 2.39 -5.27
CA LEU A 237 -7.92 3.81 -5.53
C LEU A 237 -8.99 4.37 -4.60
N ARG A 238 -10.09 3.62 -4.42
CA ARG A 238 -11.20 3.99 -3.53
C ARG A 238 -10.72 4.20 -2.10
N PHE A 239 -9.91 3.28 -1.58
CA PHE A 239 -9.31 3.40 -0.26
C PHE A 239 -8.41 4.64 -0.16
N SER A 240 -7.53 4.86 -1.13
CA SER A 240 -6.63 6.01 -1.13
C SER A 240 -7.39 7.34 -1.22
N LEU A 241 -8.47 7.43 -2.01
CA LEU A 241 -9.32 8.62 -2.06
C LEU A 241 -10.04 8.84 -0.73
N ALA A 242 -10.59 7.78 -0.11
CA ALA A 242 -11.22 7.90 1.19
C ALA A 242 -10.25 8.41 2.27
N MET A 243 -9.03 7.88 2.30
CA MET A 243 -7.99 8.35 3.23
C MET A 243 -7.42 9.72 2.85
N ALA A 244 -7.49 10.12 1.57
CA ALA A 244 -7.11 11.46 1.15
C ALA A 244 -8.05 12.54 1.72
N MET A 245 -9.35 12.25 1.87
CA MET A 245 -10.30 13.19 2.47
C MET A 245 -9.85 13.64 3.87
N VAL A 246 -9.49 12.69 4.73
CA VAL A 246 -9.01 13.00 6.09
C VAL A 246 -7.64 13.69 6.07
N SER A 247 -6.77 13.34 5.13
CA SER A 247 -5.47 14.02 4.98
C SER A 247 -5.65 15.51 4.66
N TYR A 248 -6.52 15.85 3.71
CA TYR A 248 -6.84 17.24 3.39
C TYR A 248 -7.53 17.96 4.54
N TRP A 249 -8.48 17.29 5.21
CA TRP A 249 -9.16 17.86 6.35
C TRP A 249 -8.20 18.15 7.53
N LEU A 250 -7.26 17.24 7.81
CA LEU A 250 -6.20 17.44 8.81
C LEU A 250 -5.28 18.61 8.43
N ASP A 251 -4.93 18.74 7.15
CA ASP A 251 -4.09 19.84 6.68
C ASP A 251 -4.79 21.20 6.76
N GLU A 252 -6.12 21.24 6.70
CA GLU A 252 -6.89 22.46 6.93
C GLU A 252 -7.03 22.84 8.42
N GLN A 253 -6.74 21.92 9.35
CA GLN A 253 -6.86 22.23 10.77
C GLN A 253 -5.80 23.25 11.22
N ALA A 254 -6.24 24.22 12.01
CA ALA A 254 -5.41 25.25 12.61
C ALA A 254 -4.80 24.75 13.93
N PHE A 255 -3.84 23.82 13.83
CA PHE A 255 -3.04 23.43 14.98
C PHE A 255 -2.16 24.60 15.46
N GLU A 256 -1.95 24.71 16.77
CA GLU A 256 -1.15 25.80 17.38
C GLU A 256 0.31 25.75 16.92
N ASP A 257 0.87 24.55 16.73
CA ASP A 257 2.27 24.31 16.37
C ASP A 257 2.39 23.31 15.20
N PRO A 258 1.98 23.70 13.98
CA PRO A 258 2.08 22.82 12.82
C PRO A 258 3.54 22.46 12.53
N LEU A 259 3.76 21.24 12.02
CA LEU A 259 5.06 20.83 11.53
C LEU A 259 5.33 21.49 10.17
N LEU A 260 6.14 22.56 10.21
CA LEU A 260 6.54 23.32 9.03
C LEU A 260 8.03 23.10 8.75
N ILE A 261 8.32 22.55 7.58
CA ILE A 261 9.69 22.31 7.12
C ILE A 261 10.13 23.49 6.27
N THR A 262 11.29 24.03 6.62
CA THR A 262 11.92 25.17 5.95
C THR A 262 13.43 24.95 5.88
N THR A 263 14.10 25.69 5.00
CA THR A 263 15.57 25.70 4.97
C THR A 263 16.13 26.49 6.16
N GLN A 264 17.40 26.23 6.52
CA GLN A 264 18.08 26.99 7.57
C GLN A 264 18.23 28.48 7.20
N ASN A 265 18.39 28.76 5.91
CA ASN A 265 18.48 30.11 5.36
C ASN A 265 17.17 30.86 5.57
N ARG A 266 16.03 30.23 5.25
CA ARG A 266 14.71 30.80 5.53
C ARG A 266 14.49 31.05 7.01
N ALA A 267 14.84 30.09 7.87
CA ALA A 267 14.73 30.25 9.32
C ALA A 267 15.56 31.44 9.86
N ARG A 268 16.64 31.82 9.16
CA ARG A 268 17.49 32.98 9.47
C ARG A 268 17.09 34.24 8.69
N SER A 269 16.00 34.22 7.93
CA SER A 269 15.57 35.29 7.04
C SER A 269 16.65 35.71 6.03
N ASN A 270 17.44 34.76 5.53
CA ASN A 270 18.56 34.98 4.64
C ASN A 270 18.43 34.11 3.38
N ASN A 271 17.40 34.39 2.57
CA ASN A 271 17.06 33.59 1.40
C ASN A 271 18.05 33.84 0.25
N HIS A 272 18.64 32.78 -0.30
CA HIS A 272 19.57 32.85 -1.44
C HIS A 272 19.07 32.09 -2.66
N THR A 273 18.17 31.12 -2.45
CA THR A 273 17.64 30.25 -3.50
C THR A 273 16.11 30.23 -3.44
N GLN A 274 15.46 29.88 -4.55
CA GLN A 274 14.00 29.68 -4.58
C GLN A 274 13.52 28.61 -3.60
N ALA A 275 14.37 27.62 -3.27
CA ALA A 275 14.05 26.62 -2.25
C ALA A 275 13.89 27.23 -0.86
N ASP A 276 14.55 28.36 -0.57
CA ASP A 276 14.39 29.08 0.70
C ASP A 276 13.02 29.76 0.80
N GLU A 277 12.29 29.92 -0.31
CA GLU A 277 10.93 30.47 -0.33
C GLU A 277 9.84 29.41 -0.12
N LEU A 278 10.22 28.12 -0.03
CA LEU A 278 9.29 27.03 0.21
C LEU A 278 9.08 26.77 1.72
N THR A 279 7.83 26.48 2.09
CA THR A 279 7.47 25.94 3.40
C THR A 279 6.57 24.75 3.17
N LEU A 280 6.98 23.59 3.67
CA LEU A 280 6.21 22.36 3.54
C LEU A 280 5.50 22.09 4.86
N LYS A 281 4.17 22.06 4.85
CA LYS A 281 3.38 21.56 5.97
C LYS A 281 3.27 20.05 5.83
N ILE A 282 3.65 19.32 6.88
CA ILE A 282 3.57 17.86 6.90
C ILE A 282 2.68 17.43 8.04
N THR A 283 1.60 16.72 7.71
CA THR A 283 0.69 16.11 8.69
C THR A 283 0.74 14.58 8.63
N GLN A 284 0.96 14.03 7.44
CA GLN A 284 0.88 12.60 7.22
C GLN A 284 1.80 12.14 6.09
N VAL A 285 2.35 10.93 6.24
CA VAL A 285 2.88 10.11 5.14
C VAL A 285 2.17 8.76 5.12
N SER A 286 1.97 8.18 3.94
CA SER A 286 1.22 6.92 3.83
C SER A 286 1.62 6.07 2.64
N ALA A 287 1.44 4.76 2.80
CA ALA A 287 1.53 3.75 1.76
C ALA A 287 0.34 2.80 1.94
N MET A 288 -0.80 3.14 1.34
CA MET A 288 -2.10 2.51 1.65
C MET A 288 -2.48 2.68 3.13
N ASP A 289 -2.71 1.57 3.83
CA ASP A 289 -3.14 1.45 5.21
C ASP A 289 -2.02 1.70 6.21
N ASP A 290 -0.76 1.50 5.80
CA ASP A 290 0.42 1.89 6.57
C ASP A 290 0.58 3.42 6.53
N THR A 291 0.42 4.08 7.68
CA THR A 291 0.41 5.55 7.77
C THR A 291 1.29 6.03 8.92
N ILE A 292 1.92 7.19 8.79
CA ILE A 292 2.54 7.91 9.91
C ILE A 292 1.90 9.29 10.01
N LEU A 293 1.30 9.59 11.17
CA LEU A 293 0.95 10.96 11.53
C LEU A 293 2.19 11.65 12.11
N LEU A 294 2.48 12.87 11.68
CA LEU A 294 3.69 13.61 12.06
C LEU A 294 3.32 14.98 12.62
N ALA A 295 3.89 15.33 13.77
CA ALA A 295 3.64 16.60 14.44
C ALA A 295 4.91 17.13 15.13
N LYS A 296 4.91 18.44 15.41
CA LYS A 296 6.00 19.11 16.14
C LYS A 296 5.95 18.88 17.66
N SER A 297 4.77 18.60 18.21
CA SER A 297 4.56 18.27 19.62
C SER A 297 3.64 17.08 19.82
N GLU A 298 3.74 16.47 21.01
CA GLU A 298 2.82 15.42 21.46
C GLU A 298 1.36 15.91 21.52
N ARG A 299 1.14 17.18 21.90
CA ARG A 299 -0.20 17.78 21.96
C ARG A 299 -0.87 17.78 20.59
N THR A 300 -0.15 18.25 19.56
CA THR A 300 -0.68 18.27 18.20
C THR A 300 -0.81 16.87 17.62
N LEU A 301 0.13 15.96 17.91
CA LEU A 301 0.00 14.55 17.52
C LEU A 301 -1.25 13.90 18.12
N ALA A 302 -1.55 14.17 19.40
CA ALA A 302 -2.73 13.65 20.07
C ALA A 302 -4.03 14.20 19.45
N ALA A 303 -4.08 15.50 19.14
CA ALA A 303 -5.23 16.11 18.46
C ALA A 303 -5.45 15.52 17.06
N MET A 304 -4.38 15.40 16.27
CA MET A 304 -4.43 14.77 14.94
C MET A 304 -4.89 13.32 15.01
N THR A 305 -4.42 12.58 16.02
CA THR A 305 -4.83 11.19 16.24
C THR A 305 -6.32 11.10 16.55
N LEU A 306 -6.85 11.96 17.42
CA LEU A 306 -8.28 11.99 17.74
C LEU A 306 -9.13 12.26 16.49
N TYR A 307 -8.77 13.27 15.69
CA TYR A 307 -9.48 13.58 14.45
C TYR A 307 -9.46 12.42 13.46
N MET A 308 -8.30 11.78 13.29
CA MET A 308 -8.14 10.64 12.41
C MET A 308 -8.94 9.41 12.89
N GLU A 309 -8.94 9.11 14.20
CA GLU A 309 -9.73 8.01 14.78
C GLU A 309 -11.24 8.28 14.64
N HIS A 310 -11.71 9.50 14.90
CA HIS A 310 -13.11 9.86 14.69
C HIS A 310 -13.54 9.72 13.22
N PHE A 311 -12.68 10.15 12.29
CA PHE A 311 -12.94 10.01 10.86
C PHE A 311 -13.08 8.54 10.45
N GLN A 312 -12.13 7.68 10.83
CA GLN A 312 -12.15 6.29 10.40
C GLN A 312 -13.30 5.49 11.05
N GLU A 313 -13.64 5.79 12.32
CA GLU A 313 -14.73 5.14 13.05
C GLU A 313 -16.08 5.37 12.36
N ALA A 314 -16.30 6.58 11.80
CA ALA A 314 -17.49 6.90 11.02
C ALA A 314 -17.68 5.95 9.81
N TYR A 315 -16.58 5.48 9.23
CA TYR A 315 -16.58 4.54 8.10
C TYR A 315 -16.26 3.10 8.50
N GLY A 316 -16.30 2.76 9.79
CA GLY A 316 -16.07 1.42 10.30
C GLY A 316 -14.61 0.94 10.30
N ALA A 317 -13.67 1.75 9.82
CA ALA A 317 -12.25 1.43 9.83
C ALA A 317 -11.67 1.55 11.26
N GLN A 318 -10.65 0.72 11.55
CA GLN A 318 -10.10 0.60 12.91
C GLN A 318 -8.58 0.49 12.88
N THR A 319 -7.92 1.11 13.86
CA THR A 319 -6.47 1.00 14.07
C THR A 319 -6.09 -0.27 14.84
N ASP A 320 -4.98 -0.92 14.44
CA ASP A 320 -4.37 -2.02 15.17
C ASP A 320 -3.47 -1.51 16.31
N TRP A 321 -4.12 -1.16 17.42
CA TRP A 321 -3.47 -0.73 18.65
C TRP A 321 -2.68 -1.84 19.38
N GLY A 322 -2.79 -3.11 18.97
CA GLY A 322 -2.27 -4.23 19.75
C GLY A 322 -0.76 -4.44 19.61
N THR A 323 -0.27 -4.54 18.38
CA THR A 323 1.13 -4.97 18.14
C THR A 323 1.86 -4.18 17.06
N LYS A 324 1.14 -3.44 16.23
CA LYS A 324 1.70 -2.82 15.04
C LYS A 324 1.82 -1.31 15.11
N THR A 325 0.88 -0.66 15.81
CA THR A 325 0.93 0.78 16.05
C THR A 325 2.10 1.10 16.99
N ARG A 326 2.92 2.08 16.62
CA ARG A 326 4.14 2.47 17.34
C ARG A 326 4.33 3.97 17.30
N ALA A 327 4.98 4.52 18.31
CA ALA A 327 5.44 5.90 18.29
C ALA A 327 6.89 5.96 17.78
N ILE A 328 7.26 7.06 17.15
CA ILE A 328 8.64 7.38 16.77
C ILE A 328 8.92 8.84 17.15
N ILE A 329 10.16 9.15 17.53
CA ILE A 329 10.52 10.52 17.91
C ILE A 329 11.85 10.86 17.23
N MET A 330 11.79 11.74 16.24
CA MET A 330 12.95 12.17 15.46
C MET A 330 13.54 13.46 16.02
N GLY A 331 14.83 13.70 15.73
CA GLY A 331 15.48 14.97 16.03
C GLY A 331 15.90 15.17 17.49
N LEU A 332 15.76 14.14 18.35
CA LEU A 332 16.34 14.14 19.69
C LEU A 332 17.87 13.99 19.59
N GLY A 333 18.61 14.84 20.32
CA GLY A 333 20.08 14.82 20.32
C GLY A 333 20.67 13.57 20.96
N ASN A 334 20.03 13.05 22.03
CA ASN A 334 20.42 11.83 22.72
C ASN A 334 19.30 10.79 22.67
N GLN A 335 19.60 9.57 22.20
CA GLN A 335 18.62 8.47 22.20
C GLN A 335 18.18 8.05 23.61
N SER A 336 19.02 8.27 24.64
CA SER A 336 18.70 8.00 26.05
C SER A 336 17.50 8.77 26.57
N ASP A 337 17.18 9.91 25.95
CA ASP A 337 16.11 10.81 26.38
C ASP A 337 14.77 10.39 25.77
N THR A 338 14.77 9.35 24.93
CA THR A 338 13.57 8.82 24.30
C THR A 338 12.80 7.94 25.29
N PRO A 339 11.55 8.26 25.65
CA PRO A 339 10.76 7.41 26.52
C PRO A 339 10.52 6.05 25.87
N GLY A 340 10.48 4.97 26.66
CA GLY A 340 10.18 3.63 26.12
C GLY A 340 8.73 3.47 25.64
N THR A 341 7.79 4.24 26.23
CA THR A 341 6.38 4.25 25.86
C THR A 341 5.78 5.65 25.97
N VAL A 342 4.77 5.93 25.16
CA VAL A 342 3.98 7.17 25.23
C VAL A 342 2.48 6.87 25.37
N GLN A 343 1.72 7.81 25.90
CA GLN A 343 0.27 7.73 26.01
C GLN A 343 -0.39 8.52 24.89
N VAL A 344 -1.20 7.83 24.08
CA VAL A 344 -1.90 8.42 22.93
C VAL A 344 -3.38 8.52 23.25
N ALA A 345 -3.98 9.70 23.04
CA ALA A 345 -5.41 9.90 23.21
C ALA A 345 -6.18 9.29 22.03
N THR A 346 -7.25 8.56 22.33
CA THR A 346 -8.20 8.00 21.35
C THR A 346 -9.63 8.32 21.79
N PRO A 347 -10.63 8.22 20.89
CA PRO A 347 -12.05 8.39 21.24
C PRO A 347 -12.51 7.46 22.38
N HIS A 348 -11.82 6.33 22.58
CA HIS A 348 -12.13 5.33 23.60
C HIS A 348 -11.19 5.36 24.81
N GLY A 349 -10.48 6.47 25.03
CA GLY A 349 -9.55 6.66 26.14
C GLY A 349 -8.09 6.67 25.72
N ARG A 350 -7.18 6.59 26.70
CA ARG A 350 -5.73 6.62 26.45
C ARG A 350 -5.20 5.22 26.14
N ARG A 351 -4.33 5.12 25.14
CA ARG A 351 -3.61 3.90 24.76
C ARG A 351 -2.12 4.09 25.00
N GLN A 352 -1.50 3.14 25.69
CA GLN A 352 -0.05 3.08 25.80
C GLN A 352 0.53 2.49 24.52
N VAL A 353 1.51 3.17 23.93
CA VAL A 353 2.17 2.76 22.69
C VAL A 353 3.67 2.73 22.91
N THR A 354 4.33 1.68 22.43
CA THR A 354 5.79 1.55 22.48
C THR A 354 6.44 2.53 21.51
N VAL A 355 7.51 3.20 21.97
CA VAL A 355 8.34 4.02 21.09
C VAL A 355 9.36 3.10 20.40
N ASP A 356 9.43 3.17 19.09
CA ASP A 356 10.36 2.39 18.28
C ASP A 356 11.66 3.18 18.08
N PRO A 357 12.76 2.85 18.79
CA PRO A 357 14.02 3.59 18.69
C PRO A 357 14.73 3.34 17.35
N ALA A 358 14.21 2.45 16.51
CA ALA A 358 14.76 2.14 15.19
C ALA A 358 14.00 2.81 14.05
N HIS A 359 12.97 3.60 14.35
CA HIS A 359 12.25 4.39 13.36
C HIS A 359 11.86 3.52 12.14
N VAL A 360 11.12 2.44 12.42
CA VAL A 360 10.76 1.44 11.41
C VAL A 360 9.45 1.82 10.73
N PHE A 361 9.45 1.79 9.40
CA PHE A 361 8.25 1.91 8.57
C PHE A 361 8.31 0.91 7.41
N LEU A 362 7.17 0.32 7.02
CA LEU A 362 7.13 -0.76 6.02
C LEU A 362 8.12 -1.90 6.34
N LYS A 363 8.25 -2.24 7.63
CA LYS A 363 9.16 -3.27 8.18
C LYS A 363 10.65 -3.00 7.96
N THR A 364 11.03 -1.77 7.66
CA THR A 364 12.41 -1.36 7.38
C THR A 364 12.73 -0.07 8.15
N PRO A 365 13.88 0.04 8.83
CA PRO A 365 14.34 1.32 9.38
C PRO A 365 14.62 2.29 8.23
N PHE A 366 14.13 3.53 8.29
CA PHE A 366 14.35 4.48 7.19
C PHE A 366 15.67 5.27 7.28
N ALA A 367 16.29 5.38 8.47
CA ALA A 367 17.54 6.14 8.66
C ALA A 367 18.68 5.36 9.35
N ALA A 368 18.67 4.01 9.30
CA ALA A 368 19.69 3.19 9.97
C ALA A 368 20.21 2.02 9.10
N PRO A 369 21.16 2.28 8.17
CA PRO A 369 21.74 1.27 7.28
C PRO A 369 22.40 0.10 8.04
N ASP A 370 23.04 0.37 9.18
CA ASP A 370 23.76 -0.65 9.95
C ASP A 370 22.77 -1.65 10.59
N ARG A 371 21.68 -1.14 11.16
CA ARG A 371 20.59 -1.98 11.70
C ARG A 371 19.91 -2.78 10.59
N GLN A 372 19.76 -2.17 9.42
CA GLN A 372 19.22 -2.82 8.23
C GLN A 372 20.10 -4.00 7.80
N TYR A 373 21.43 -3.83 7.77
CA TYR A 373 22.35 -4.93 7.53
C TYR A 373 22.16 -6.08 8.53
N THR A 374 22.10 -5.80 9.84
CA THR A 374 21.88 -6.84 10.86
C THR A 374 20.57 -7.61 10.66
N GLN A 375 19.50 -6.94 10.24
CA GLN A 375 18.24 -7.60 9.90
C GLN A 375 18.36 -8.52 8.68
N LEU A 376 19.02 -8.05 7.61
CA LEU A 376 19.26 -8.84 6.40
C LEU A 376 20.15 -10.05 6.69
N GLU A 377 21.19 -9.86 7.49
CA GLU A 377 22.07 -10.92 7.97
C GLU A 377 21.27 -12.00 8.72
N SER A 378 20.42 -11.60 9.66
CA SER A 378 19.55 -12.51 10.41
C SER A 378 18.64 -13.34 9.48
N ILE A 379 18.06 -12.70 8.45
CA ILE A 379 17.24 -13.40 7.44
C ILE A 379 18.08 -14.47 6.72
N VAL A 380 19.28 -14.13 6.25
CA VAL A 380 20.16 -15.08 5.54
C VAL A 380 20.57 -16.23 6.46
N ARG A 381 20.90 -15.96 7.72
CA ARG A 381 21.27 -17.01 8.69
C ARG A 381 20.11 -17.94 9.03
N SER A 382 18.90 -17.39 9.14
CA SER A 382 17.68 -18.14 9.50
C SER A 382 17.15 -19.05 8.38
N ILE A 383 17.65 -18.92 7.14
CA ILE A 383 17.13 -19.74 6.05
C ILE A 383 17.54 -21.20 6.23
N GLY A 384 16.54 -22.06 6.41
CA GLY A 384 16.70 -23.50 6.34
C GLY A 384 16.58 -23.95 4.90
N PHE A 385 17.65 -24.51 4.33
CA PHE A 385 17.56 -25.12 3.01
C PHE A 385 16.81 -26.45 3.08
N PRO A 386 16.02 -26.81 2.06
CA PRO A 386 15.35 -28.10 2.03
C PRO A 386 16.37 -29.22 1.93
N SER A 387 16.42 -30.10 2.92
CA SER A 387 17.18 -31.34 2.88
C SER A 387 16.20 -32.49 2.73
N THR A 388 16.32 -33.29 1.66
CA THR A 388 15.71 -34.63 1.68
C THR A 388 16.69 -35.62 2.31
N PRO A 389 16.22 -36.71 2.94
CA PRO A 389 17.10 -37.66 3.64
C PRO A 389 18.22 -38.25 2.78
N THR A 390 18.03 -38.30 1.46
CA THR A 390 18.92 -38.99 0.52
C THR A 390 19.60 -38.08 -0.49
N ARG A 391 19.08 -36.88 -0.81
CA ARG A 391 19.69 -35.97 -1.79
C ARG A 391 19.49 -34.49 -1.48
N ARG A 392 20.51 -33.71 -1.84
CA ARG A 392 20.43 -32.25 -1.93
C ARG A 392 19.70 -31.87 -3.22
N LEU A 393 19.06 -30.70 -3.21
CA LEU A 393 18.40 -30.17 -4.40
C LEU A 393 19.42 -29.90 -5.51
N LEU A 394 19.02 -30.17 -6.75
CA LEU A 394 19.76 -29.70 -7.93
C LEU A 394 19.91 -28.17 -7.89
N LEU A 395 20.99 -27.65 -8.46
CA LEU A 395 21.30 -26.22 -8.42
C LEU A 395 20.17 -25.34 -8.97
N SER A 396 19.47 -25.80 -10.01
CA SER A 396 18.30 -25.12 -10.58
C SER A 396 17.13 -25.03 -9.60
N ALA A 397 16.85 -26.10 -8.86
CA ALA A 397 15.80 -26.13 -7.84
C ALA A 397 16.19 -25.28 -6.62
N LEU A 398 17.46 -25.33 -6.21
CA LEU A 398 17.98 -24.48 -5.13
C LEU A 398 17.92 -23.00 -5.52
N ARG A 399 18.30 -22.64 -6.75
CA ARG A 399 18.18 -21.26 -7.26
C ARG A 399 16.75 -20.76 -7.14
N ARG A 400 15.77 -21.54 -7.59
CA ARG A 400 14.35 -21.18 -7.47
C ARG A 400 13.92 -21.03 -6.01
N PHE A 401 14.40 -21.90 -5.12
CA PHE A 401 14.17 -21.77 -3.68
C PHE A 401 14.76 -20.48 -3.12
N ILE A 402 16.01 -20.15 -3.47
CA ILE A 402 16.68 -18.91 -3.04
C ILE A 402 15.93 -17.68 -3.56
N GLU A 403 15.55 -17.65 -4.84
CA GLU A 403 14.77 -16.57 -5.42
C GLU A 403 13.45 -16.36 -4.66
N GLN A 404 12.73 -17.45 -4.36
CA GLN A 404 11.42 -17.40 -3.72
C GLN A 404 11.45 -17.17 -2.21
N GLN A 405 12.46 -17.66 -1.49
CA GLN A 405 12.50 -17.62 -0.03
C GLN A 405 13.48 -16.58 0.53
N LEU A 406 14.58 -16.31 -0.18
CA LEU A 406 15.61 -15.37 0.26
C LEU A 406 15.49 -14.03 -0.47
N ILE A 407 15.65 -14.02 -1.79
CA ILE A 407 15.70 -12.79 -2.59
C ILE A 407 14.38 -12.02 -2.50
N SER A 408 13.24 -12.71 -2.49
CA SER A 408 11.91 -12.13 -2.26
C SER A 408 11.79 -11.37 -0.93
N ARG A 409 12.62 -11.69 0.08
CA ARG A 409 12.65 -11.03 1.39
C ARG A 409 13.72 -9.95 1.49
N LEU A 410 14.88 -10.15 0.86
CA LEU A 410 16.00 -9.21 0.91
C LEU A 410 15.77 -8.01 -0.02
N ARG A 411 15.39 -8.27 -1.29
CA ARG A 411 15.28 -7.24 -2.33
C ARG A 411 14.34 -6.09 -1.97
N PRO A 412 13.11 -6.33 -1.45
CA PRO A 412 12.22 -5.23 -1.08
C PRO A 412 12.81 -4.36 0.04
N ARG A 413 13.46 -4.98 1.03
CA ARG A 413 14.06 -4.25 2.16
C ARG A 413 15.27 -3.42 1.74
N LEU A 414 16.13 -3.97 0.88
CA LEU A 414 17.25 -3.23 0.28
C LEU A 414 16.79 -2.05 -0.59
N ALA A 415 15.66 -2.20 -1.27
CA ALA A 415 15.06 -1.11 -2.04
C ALA A 415 14.54 0.01 -1.14
N LEU A 416 13.99 -0.32 0.04
CA LEU A 416 13.47 0.64 1.01
C LEU A 416 14.58 1.34 1.82
N CYS A 417 15.61 0.60 2.22
CA CYS A 417 16.76 1.11 2.95
C CYS A 417 18.04 0.42 2.44
N PRO A 418 18.82 1.10 1.59
CA PRO A 418 20.10 0.58 1.14
C PRO A 418 21.10 0.41 2.29
N ILE A 419 21.97 -0.58 2.18
CA ILE A 419 23.11 -0.80 3.08
C ILE A 419 24.40 -0.26 2.46
N ARG A 420 25.45 -0.15 3.27
CA ARG A 420 26.78 0.29 2.80
C ARG A 420 27.38 -0.72 1.81
N PRO A 421 28.22 -0.29 0.85
CA PRO A 421 28.88 -1.19 -0.10
C PRO A 421 29.65 -2.35 0.58
N ASP A 422 30.39 -2.06 1.66
CA ASP A 422 31.15 -3.08 2.39
C ASP A 422 30.24 -4.13 3.05
N ASP A 423 29.09 -3.70 3.57
CA ASP A 423 28.10 -4.58 4.18
C ASP A 423 27.36 -5.40 3.13
N ALA A 424 27.16 -4.85 1.93
CA ALA A 424 26.64 -5.61 0.80
C ALA A 424 27.60 -6.74 0.40
N LEU A 425 28.91 -6.48 0.39
CA LEU A 425 29.93 -7.50 0.12
C LEU A 425 29.91 -8.61 1.19
N LYS A 426 29.82 -8.26 2.47
CA LYS A 426 29.71 -9.24 3.57
C LYS A 426 28.44 -10.09 3.45
N LEU A 427 27.31 -9.46 3.08
CA LEU A 427 26.05 -10.16 2.92
C LEU A 427 26.11 -11.16 1.74
N ASP A 428 26.74 -10.78 0.64
CA ASP A 428 26.95 -11.66 -0.52
C ASP A 428 27.84 -12.87 -0.15
N GLN A 429 28.96 -12.62 0.53
CA GLN A 429 29.84 -13.66 1.06
C GLN A 429 29.10 -14.62 1.99
N LEU A 430 28.22 -14.10 2.86
CA LEU A 430 27.40 -14.93 3.74
C LEU A 430 26.43 -15.82 2.95
N ILE A 431 25.77 -15.30 1.91
CA ILE A 431 24.88 -16.10 1.06
C ILE A 431 25.67 -17.21 0.35
N ALA A 432 26.82 -16.87 -0.22
CA ALA A 432 27.71 -17.83 -0.86
C ALA A 432 28.19 -18.92 0.10
N MET A 433 28.57 -18.55 1.33
CA MET A 433 28.97 -19.48 2.38
C MET A 433 27.82 -20.42 2.76
N ARG A 434 26.59 -19.92 2.90
CA ARG A 434 25.41 -20.76 3.21
C ARG A 434 25.12 -21.78 2.11
N ILE A 435 25.29 -21.42 0.83
CA ILE A 435 25.16 -22.35 -0.30
C ILE A 435 26.31 -23.37 -0.30
N LYS A 436 27.54 -22.92 -0.03
CA LYS A 436 28.73 -23.78 0.08
C LYS A 436 28.53 -24.84 1.16
N GLU A 437 28.07 -24.45 2.34
CA GLU A 437 27.70 -25.34 3.45
C GLU A 437 26.61 -26.32 3.02
N TYR A 438 25.56 -25.84 2.35
CA TYR A 438 24.47 -26.69 1.89
C TYR A 438 24.97 -27.79 0.95
N TYR A 439 25.90 -27.51 0.04
CA TYR A 439 26.49 -28.50 -0.86
C TYR A 439 27.75 -29.19 -0.33
N GLY A 440 28.21 -28.87 0.88
CA GLY A 440 29.48 -29.39 1.42
C GLY A 440 30.65 -29.14 0.46
N TRP A 441 30.59 -28.07 -0.33
CA TRP A 441 31.65 -27.76 -1.28
C TRP A 441 32.88 -27.30 -0.51
N VAL A 442 33.99 -28.02 -0.64
CA VAL A 442 35.30 -27.54 -0.18
C VAL A 442 35.98 -26.88 -1.36
N PHE A 443 35.74 -25.58 -1.53
CA PHE A 443 36.64 -24.76 -2.34
C PHE A 443 37.78 -24.31 -1.43
N THR A 444 38.97 -24.85 -1.66
CA THR A 444 40.23 -24.24 -1.24
C THR A 444 40.32 -22.88 -1.94
N PRO A 445 40.58 -21.77 -1.23
CA PRO A 445 40.86 -20.52 -1.91
C PRO A 445 42.09 -20.75 -2.79
N SER A 446 41.94 -20.68 -4.11
CA SER A 446 43.10 -20.56 -4.98
C SER A 446 43.80 -19.27 -4.57
N ALA A 447 45.03 -19.40 -4.08
CA ALA A 447 45.88 -18.27 -3.78
C ALA A 447 45.86 -17.28 -4.95
N LYS A 448 45.59 -16.01 -4.64
CA LYS A 448 45.96 -14.81 -5.40
C LYS A 448 45.97 -14.93 -6.92
N TRP A 449 45.03 -14.26 -7.58
CA TRP A 449 45.36 -13.61 -8.85
C TRP A 449 46.28 -12.42 -8.53
N GLN A 450 47.58 -12.70 -8.50
CA GLN A 450 48.59 -11.69 -8.85
C GLN A 450 48.79 -11.80 -10.35
N GLU A 451 48.18 -10.88 -11.09
CA GLU A 451 48.77 -10.18 -12.23
C GLU A 451 47.96 -8.92 -12.52
#